data_AF-A0A9Q0DCJ6-F1
#
_entry.id   AF-A0A9Q0DCJ6-F1
#
_cell.length_a   1.000
_cell.length_b   1.000
_cell.length_c   1.000
_cell.angle_alpha   90.00
_cell.angle_beta   90.00
_cell.angle_gamma   90.00
#
_symmetry.space_group_name_H-M   'P 1'
#
loop_
_entity.id
_entity.type
_entity.pdbx_description
1 polymer ?
#
loop_
_entity_poly.entity_id
_entity_poly.type
_entity_poly.pdbx_seq_one_letter_code
_entity_poly.pdbx_strand_id
1 'polypeptide(L)'
;MSDQLQSATFDLEAADDLAQSVTIAISEKRTEDKWREIRNEAETLCVNAGIAPQTQRERRRAQTSRHLEGFVVEAPLERARLDTDDLRTHSFYPVIDRLLMEMKRRFSTETNEVLRGVSALSPKHTSFLDKKMILPMARHYRISEENLSAELYQVRRLLQRKEEQGHTITSTKEFLSLMRPYRDAFIDLYKLMHISDTSRDLSEL
;
A
#
# COMPACT_ATOMS: atom_id res chain seq x y z
N MET A 1 1.98 2.72 14.80
CA MET A 1 1.53 2.37 13.44
C MET A 1 0.36 1.39 13.44
N SER A 2 0.33 0.39 14.33
CA SER A 2 -0.82 -0.55 14.44
C SER A 2 -2.11 0.15 14.89
N ASP A 3 -2.04 1.04 15.88
CA ASP A 3 -3.25 1.58 16.54
C ASP A 3 -4.13 2.47 15.65
N GLN A 4 -3.55 3.16 14.66
CA GLN A 4 -4.32 3.96 13.69
C GLN A 4 -5.00 3.09 12.63
N LEU A 5 -4.38 1.97 12.25
CA LEU A 5 -4.98 0.99 11.35
C LEU A 5 -6.06 0.14 12.04
N GLN A 6 -6.03 0.07 13.37
CA GLN A 6 -6.94 -0.74 14.20
C GLN A 6 -8.07 0.07 14.85
N SER A 7 -8.14 1.38 14.64
CA SER A 7 -9.19 2.20 15.26
C SER A 7 -10.54 2.02 14.55
N ALA A 8 -11.62 1.89 15.32
CA ALA A 8 -12.99 1.71 14.80
C ALA A 8 -13.49 2.88 13.93
N THR A 9 -12.76 3.99 13.94
CA THR A 9 -12.84 5.13 13.02
C THR A 9 -11.71 5.02 12.01
N PHE A 10 -11.87 4.13 11.03
CA PHE A 10 -10.92 3.94 9.95
C PHE A 10 -10.87 5.19 9.06
N ASP A 11 -9.93 6.09 9.34
CA ASP A 11 -9.71 7.32 8.59
C ASP A 11 -8.76 7.04 7.42
N LEU A 12 -9.37 6.65 6.30
CA LEU A 12 -8.68 6.35 5.04
C LEU A 12 -7.93 7.56 4.47
N GLU A 13 -8.35 8.78 4.82
CA GLU A 13 -7.68 10.01 4.38
C GLU A 13 -6.36 10.20 5.14
N ALA A 14 -6.38 10.02 6.47
CA ALA A 14 -5.16 10.04 7.28
C ALA A 14 -4.17 8.91 6.91
N ALA A 15 -4.69 7.75 6.51
CA ALA A 15 -3.85 6.63 6.05
C ALA A 15 -3.16 6.93 4.70
N ASP A 16 -3.87 7.59 3.77
CA ASP A 16 -3.30 8.03 2.50
C ASP A 16 -2.22 9.10 2.71
N ASP A 17 -2.49 10.12 3.54
CA ASP A 17 -1.51 11.16 3.88
C ASP A 17 -0.24 10.58 4.50
N LEU A 18 -0.39 9.57 5.36
CA LEU A 18 0.73 8.85 5.96
C LEU A 18 1.51 8.05 4.91
N ALA A 19 0.82 7.35 4.01
CA ALA A 19 1.46 6.60 2.92
C ALA A 19 2.24 7.50 1.96
N GLN A 20 1.70 8.68 1.64
CA GLN A 20 2.37 9.70 0.84
C GLN A 20 3.61 10.24 1.58
N SER A 21 3.48 10.53 2.86
CA SER A 21 4.60 10.99 3.71
C SER A 21 5.74 9.96 3.76
N VAL A 22 5.41 8.68 3.92
CA VAL A 22 6.38 7.58 3.90
C VAL A 22 7.04 7.46 2.52
N THR A 23 6.28 7.62 1.44
CA THR A 23 6.81 7.60 0.07
C THR A 23 7.82 8.73 -0.15
N ILE A 24 7.52 9.94 0.33
CA ILE A 24 8.44 11.09 0.28
C ILE A 24 9.70 10.78 1.09
N ALA A 25 9.55 10.33 2.35
CA ALA A 25 10.68 10.03 3.23
C ALA A 25 11.61 8.95 2.67
N ILE A 26 11.06 7.92 2.01
CA ILE A 26 11.86 6.88 1.34
C ILE A 26 12.57 7.46 0.11
N SER A 27 11.91 8.33 -0.65
CA SER A 27 12.52 8.97 -1.83
C SER A 27 13.72 9.85 -1.46
N GLU A 28 13.65 10.56 -0.35
CA GLU A 28 14.75 11.38 0.18
C GLU A 28 15.96 10.53 0.63
N LYS A 29 15.72 9.25 0.96
CA LYS A 29 16.78 8.31 1.36
C LYS A 29 17.57 7.77 0.16
N ARG A 30 17.12 8.01 -1.07
CA ARG A 30 17.79 7.59 -2.32
C ARG A 30 18.99 8.48 -2.65
N THR A 31 19.90 8.64 -1.70
CA THR A 31 21.07 9.53 -1.81
C THR A 31 22.36 8.80 -1.46
N GLU A 32 23.47 9.32 -1.98
CA GLU A 32 24.80 8.79 -1.68
C GLU A 32 25.18 8.95 -0.20
N ASP A 33 24.79 10.07 0.41
CA ASP A 33 25.05 10.33 1.82
C ASP A 33 24.39 9.28 2.72
N LYS A 34 23.15 8.92 2.41
CA LYS A 34 22.42 7.92 3.19
C LYS A 34 22.96 6.51 3.00
N TRP A 35 23.45 6.19 1.80
CA TRP A 35 24.20 4.96 1.55
C TRP A 35 25.46 4.88 2.44
N ARG A 36 26.25 5.96 2.48
CA ARG A 36 27.46 6.04 3.32
C ARG A 36 27.13 5.90 4.81
N GLU A 37 26.07 6.55 5.27
CA GLU A 37 25.61 6.46 6.66
C GLU A 37 25.27 5.02 7.05
N ILE A 38 24.38 4.37 6.28
CA ILE A 38 23.96 2.98 6.53
C ILE A 38 25.15 2.03 6.48
N ARG A 39 26.09 2.27 5.55
CA ARG A 39 27.30 1.46 5.44
C ARG A 39 28.20 1.63 6.66
N ASN A 40 28.43 2.86 7.10
CA ASN A 40 29.25 3.13 8.28
C ASN A 40 28.62 2.51 9.54
N GLU A 41 27.30 2.59 9.68
CA GLU A 41 26.56 1.89 10.74
C GLU A 41 26.77 0.37 10.65
N ALA A 42 26.64 -0.22 9.45
CA ALA A 42 26.87 -1.65 9.26
C ALA A 42 28.32 -2.06 9.58
N GLU A 43 29.30 -1.26 9.18
CA GLU A 43 30.73 -1.51 9.48
C GLU A 43 31.01 -1.41 10.98
N THR A 44 30.47 -0.40 11.67
CA THR A 44 30.60 -0.27 13.13
C THR A 44 29.94 -1.43 13.86
N LEU A 45 28.77 -1.89 13.42
CA LEU A 45 28.10 -3.07 13.97
C LEU A 45 28.93 -4.35 13.78
N CYS A 46 29.54 -4.54 12.61
CA CYS A 46 30.45 -5.66 12.36
C CYS A 46 31.66 -5.63 13.29
N VAL A 47 32.31 -4.47 13.43
CA VAL A 47 33.45 -4.28 14.35
C VAL A 47 33.05 -4.60 15.79
N ASN A 48 31.90 -4.09 16.24
CA ASN A 48 31.37 -4.33 17.58
C ASN A 48 31.03 -5.82 17.82
N ALA A 49 30.63 -6.54 16.78
CA ALA A 49 30.37 -7.97 16.81
C ALA A 49 31.64 -8.85 16.67
N GLY A 50 32.83 -8.23 16.58
CA GLY A 50 34.10 -8.94 16.38
C GLY A 50 34.27 -9.52 14.97
N ILE A 51 33.43 -9.11 14.01
CA ILE A 51 33.54 -9.47 12.60
C ILE A 51 34.49 -8.47 11.96
N ALA A 52 35.71 -8.91 11.64
CA ALA A 52 36.68 -8.06 10.97
C ALA A 52 36.09 -7.55 9.63
N PRO A 53 36.01 -6.22 9.39
CA PRO A 53 35.64 -5.70 8.09
C PRO A 53 36.66 -6.23 7.10
N GLN A 54 36.22 -7.07 6.16
CA GLN A 54 37.11 -7.70 5.20
C GLN A 54 37.67 -6.61 4.28
N THR A 55 38.82 -6.06 4.65
CA THR A 55 39.73 -5.40 3.72
C THR A 55 39.90 -6.32 2.53
N GLN A 56 39.74 -5.78 1.32
CA GLN A 56 39.99 -6.44 0.05
C GLN A 56 41.28 -7.28 0.17
N ARG A 57 41.15 -8.58 0.50
CA ARG A 57 42.31 -9.47 0.47
C ARG A 57 42.68 -9.56 -0.99
N GLU A 58 43.86 -9.03 -1.32
CA GLU A 58 44.44 -9.13 -2.64
C GLU A 58 44.25 -10.55 -3.15
N ARG A 59 43.59 -10.62 -4.32
CA ARG A 59 43.33 -11.82 -5.09
C ARG A 59 44.54 -12.77 -4.99
N ARG A 60 44.42 -13.85 -4.22
CA ARG A 60 45.18 -15.04 -4.59
C ARG A 60 44.49 -15.54 -5.85
N ARG A 61 45.11 -15.31 -7.01
CA ARG A 61 44.71 -16.01 -8.24
C ARG A 61 44.62 -17.49 -7.86
N ALA A 62 43.43 -18.06 -7.94
CA ALA A 62 43.25 -19.49 -7.76
C ALA A 62 44.03 -20.16 -8.89
N GLN A 63 45.28 -20.50 -8.60
CA GLN A 63 46.11 -21.24 -9.52
C GLN A 63 45.56 -22.66 -9.50
N THR A 64 45.08 -23.15 -10.65
CA THR A 64 44.72 -24.55 -10.80
C THR A 64 45.93 -25.37 -10.34
N SER A 65 45.68 -26.39 -9.52
CA SER A 65 46.75 -27.28 -9.10
C SER A 65 47.47 -27.79 -10.34
N ARG A 66 48.82 -27.82 -10.35
CA ARG A 66 49.62 -28.27 -11.52
C ARG A 66 49.18 -29.62 -12.10
N HIS A 67 48.57 -30.47 -11.27
CA HIS A 67 48.02 -31.77 -11.64
C HIS A 67 46.75 -31.72 -12.50
N LEU A 68 46.14 -30.54 -12.67
CA LEU A 68 44.90 -30.32 -13.42
C LEU A 68 45.10 -29.42 -14.65
N GLU A 69 46.34 -29.06 -15.02
CA GLU A 69 46.64 -28.18 -16.16
C GLU A 69 46.22 -28.76 -17.54
N GLY A 70 45.87 -30.06 -17.60
CA GLY A 70 45.38 -30.73 -18.81
C GLY A 70 43.89 -31.12 -18.79
N PHE A 71 43.14 -30.76 -17.74
CA PHE A 71 41.74 -31.12 -17.59
C PHE A 71 40.84 -29.87 -17.67
N VAL A 72 39.70 -29.98 -18.37
CA VAL A 72 38.67 -28.92 -18.37
C VAL A 72 37.95 -28.99 -17.04
N VAL A 73 38.28 -28.07 -16.13
CA VAL A 73 37.60 -27.93 -14.83
C VAL A 73 36.49 -26.90 -14.99
N GLU A 74 35.24 -27.36 -15.17
CA GLU A 74 34.04 -26.52 -15.03
C GLU A 74 33.69 -26.37 -13.54
N ALA A 75 34.56 -25.70 -12.78
CA ALA A 75 34.17 -25.22 -11.46
C ALA A 75 33.35 -23.93 -11.64
N PRO A 76 32.22 -23.74 -10.93
CA PRO A 76 31.62 -22.42 -10.82
C PRO A 76 32.69 -21.49 -10.24
N LEU A 77 33.24 -20.61 -11.08
CA LEU A 77 34.13 -19.56 -10.61
C LEU A 77 33.38 -18.82 -9.49
N GLU A 78 34.04 -18.74 -8.34
CA GLU A 78 33.52 -18.14 -7.11
C GLU A 78 32.71 -16.88 -7.42
N ARG A 79 31.55 -16.73 -6.76
CA ARG A 79 30.73 -15.51 -6.87
C ARG A 79 31.66 -14.31 -6.68
N ALA A 80 31.75 -13.47 -7.70
CA ALA A 80 32.52 -12.23 -7.61
C ALA A 80 32.09 -11.49 -6.33
N ARG A 81 33.04 -11.21 -5.44
CA ARG A 81 32.75 -10.39 -4.26
C ARG A 81 32.35 -9.02 -4.80
N LEU A 82 31.08 -8.66 -4.58
CA LEU A 82 30.49 -7.39 -4.98
C LEU A 82 31.40 -6.27 -4.50
N ASP A 83 31.84 -5.41 -5.42
CA ASP A 83 32.49 -4.18 -5.04
C ASP A 83 31.50 -3.33 -4.23
N THR A 84 32.02 -2.41 -3.43
CA THR A 84 31.22 -1.38 -2.76
C THR A 84 30.23 -0.74 -3.73
N ASP A 85 30.74 -0.43 -4.92
CA ASP A 85 29.99 0.23 -5.98
C ASP A 85 28.93 -0.68 -6.57
N ASP A 86 29.19 -1.99 -6.61
CA ASP A 86 28.23 -3.00 -7.03
C ASP A 86 27.09 -3.12 -6.03
N LEU A 87 27.37 -3.12 -4.72
CA LEU A 87 26.34 -3.24 -3.68
C LEU A 87 25.43 -2.00 -3.66
N ARG A 88 26.01 -0.81 -3.85
CA ARG A 88 25.26 0.43 -4.01
C ARG A 88 24.34 0.40 -5.23
N THR A 89 24.90 0.04 -6.39
CA THR A 89 24.21 0.13 -7.68
C THR A 89 23.19 -0.99 -7.89
N HIS A 90 23.49 -2.21 -7.41
CA HIS A 90 22.68 -3.40 -7.67
C HIS A 90 21.80 -3.83 -6.47
N SER A 91 22.02 -3.28 -5.28
CA SER A 91 21.19 -3.58 -4.11
C SER A 91 20.53 -2.34 -3.51
N PHE A 92 21.29 -1.34 -3.08
CA PHE A 92 20.74 -0.20 -2.36
C PHE A 92 19.70 0.58 -3.16
N TYR A 93 20.06 1.10 -4.33
CA TYR A 93 19.10 1.83 -5.16
C TYR A 93 17.94 0.94 -5.66
N PRO A 94 18.16 -0.29 -6.15
CA PRO A 94 17.07 -1.14 -6.60
C PRO A 94 16.07 -1.52 -5.50
N VAL A 95 16.50 -1.68 -4.25
CA VAL A 95 15.60 -1.96 -3.12
C VAL A 95 14.72 -0.75 -2.84
N ILE A 96 15.30 0.45 -2.78
CA ILE A 96 14.54 1.70 -2.60
C ILE A 96 13.59 1.91 -3.78
N ASP A 97 14.05 1.72 -5.01
CA ASP A 97 13.25 1.90 -6.23
C ASP A 97 12.08 0.91 -6.28
N ARG A 98 12.29 -0.35 -5.89
CA ARG A 98 11.20 -1.34 -5.76
C ARG A 98 10.20 -0.97 -4.66
N LEU A 99 10.68 -0.52 -3.50
CA LEU A 99 9.82 -0.10 -2.41
C LEU A 99 8.95 1.09 -2.83
N LEU A 100 9.55 2.09 -3.48
CA LEU A 100 8.83 3.24 -4.04
C LEU A 100 7.83 2.82 -5.12
N MET A 101 8.19 1.89 -5.99
CA MET A 101 7.30 1.38 -7.03
C MET A 101 6.09 0.68 -6.40
N GLU A 102 6.29 -0.19 -5.42
CA GLU A 102 5.19 -0.88 -4.73
C GLU A 102 4.32 0.09 -3.92
N MET A 103 4.91 1.07 -3.24
CA MET A 103 4.15 2.11 -2.53
C MET A 103 3.28 2.91 -3.51
N LYS A 104 3.86 3.38 -4.61
CA LYS A 104 3.12 4.11 -5.67
C LYS A 104 2.04 3.25 -6.34
N ARG A 105 2.29 1.95 -6.49
CA ARG A 105 1.32 1.01 -7.07
C ARG A 105 0.14 0.77 -6.11
N ARG A 106 0.43 0.53 -4.82
CA ARG A 106 -0.59 0.22 -3.81
C ARG A 106 -1.42 1.44 -3.42
N PHE A 107 -0.77 2.59 -3.24
CA PHE A 107 -1.42 3.88 -2.96
C PHE A 107 -1.54 4.74 -4.22
N SER A 108 -1.79 4.09 -5.35
CA SER A 108 -2.01 4.80 -6.61
C SER A 108 -3.28 5.65 -6.52
N THR A 109 -3.37 6.66 -7.39
CA THR A 109 -4.54 7.55 -7.48
C THR A 109 -5.84 6.74 -7.64
N GLU A 110 -5.79 5.62 -8.37
CA GLU A 110 -6.92 4.72 -8.58
C GLU A 110 -7.33 3.97 -7.29
N THR A 111 -6.38 3.45 -6.52
CA THR A 111 -6.70 2.84 -5.21
C THR A 111 -7.31 3.88 -4.26
N ASN A 112 -6.76 5.09 -4.24
CA ASN A 112 -7.26 6.18 -3.41
C ASN A 112 -8.67 6.62 -3.81
N GLU A 113 -8.98 6.64 -5.10
CA GLU A 113 -10.34 6.92 -5.60
C GLU A 113 -11.38 5.90 -5.09
N VAL A 114 -11.00 4.62 -5.01
CA VAL A 114 -11.86 3.57 -4.43
C VAL A 114 -12.02 3.78 -2.91
N LEU A 115 -10.92 4.03 -2.20
CA LEU A 115 -10.93 4.22 -0.74
C LEU A 115 -11.77 5.45 -0.32
N ARG A 116 -11.68 6.55 -1.07
CA ARG A 116 -12.54 7.74 -0.86
C ARG A 116 -14.02 7.41 -1.02
N GLY A 117 -14.36 6.58 -2.00
CA GLY A 117 -15.73 6.08 -2.19
C GLY A 117 -16.20 5.23 -1.02
N VAL A 118 -15.36 4.34 -0.50
CA VAL A 118 -15.64 3.51 0.68
C VAL A 118 -15.91 4.37 1.92
N SER A 119 -15.08 5.39 2.16
CA SER A 119 -15.29 6.36 3.26
C SER A 119 -16.61 7.10 3.12
N ALA A 120 -16.95 7.55 1.91
CA ALA A 120 -18.21 8.26 1.63
C ALA A 120 -19.45 7.37 1.77
N LEU A 121 -19.32 6.04 1.90
CA LEU A 121 -20.43 5.13 2.20
C LEU A 121 -20.59 4.84 3.71
N SER A 122 -19.76 5.45 4.55
CA SER A 122 -19.86 5.35 6.01
C SER A 122 -20.73 6.48 6.60
N PRO A 123 -21.81 6.19 7.35
CA PRO A 123 -22.68 7.20 7.96
C PRO A 123 -21.97 8.18 8.91
N LYS A 124 -20.82 7.80 9.45
CA LYS A 124 -20.02 8.65 10.36
C LYS A 124 -19.09 9.62 9.62
N HIS A 125 -18.89 9.42 8.32
CA HIS A 125 -17.97 10.23 7.52
C HIS A 125 -18.63 11.54 7.10
N THR A 126 -17.85 12.63 7.08
CA THR A 126 -18.34 13.98 6.73
C THR A 126 -18.92 14.06 5.32
N SER A 127 -18.36 13.28 4.39
CA SER A 127 -18.82 13.16 3.00
C SER A 127 -19.82 12.02 2.77
N PHE A 128 -20.59 11.62 3.79
CA PHE A 128 -21.54 10.51 3.65
C PHE A 128 -22.53 10.73 2.50
N LEU A 129 -22.62 9.73 1.62
CA LEU A 129 -23.38 9.73 0.37
C LEU A 129 -23.04 10.87 -0.59
N ASP A 130 -21.87 11.51 -0.49
CA ASP A 130 -21.45 12.54 -1.45
C ASP A 130 -21.13 11.93 -2.83
N LYS A 131 -21.89 12.36 -3.84
CA LYS A 131 -21.71 11.92 -5.23
C LYS A 131 -20.27 12.14 -5.68
N LYS A 132 -19.65 13.27 -5.34
CA LYS A 132 -18.29 13.59 -5.81
C LYS A 132 -17.25 12.59 -5.31
N MET A 133 -17.43 12.07 -4.10
CA MET A 133 -16.50 11.12 -3.49
C MET A 133 -16.77 9.68 -3.92
N ILE A 134 -18.02 9.32 -4.21
CA ILE A 134 -18.42 7.97 -4.62
C ILE A 134 -18.19 7.72 -6.12
N LEU A 135 -18.28 8.77 -6.94
CA LEU A 135 -18.23 8.64 -8.39
C LEU A 135 -16.93 8.02 -8.95
N PRO A 136 -15.73 8.33 -8.44
CA PRO A 136 -14.50 7.68 -8.88
C PRO A 136 -14.53 6.16 -8.65
N MET A 137 -14.96 5.71 -7.47
CA MET A 137 -15.17 4.29 -7.16
C MET A 137 -16.20 3.66 -8.11
N ALA A 138 -17.33 4.34 -8.36
CA ALA A 138 -18.35 3.85 -9.28
C ALA A 138 -17.82 3.63 -10.71
N ARG A 139 -16.99 4.56 -11.21
CA ARG A 139 -16.35 4.45 -12.52
C ARG A 139 -15.38 3.27 -12.58
N HIS A 140 -14.59 3.07 -11.52
CA HIS A 140 -13.66 1.94 -11.41
C HIS A 140 -14.40 0.59 -11.54
N TYR A 141 -15.57 0.46 -10.90
CA TYR A 141 -16.42 -0.74 -11.00
C TYR A 141 -17.43 -0.73 -12.16
N ARG A 142 -17.30 0.20 -13.11
CA ARG A 142 -18.16 0.32 -14.32
C ARG A 142 -19.65 0.47 -14.01
N ILE A 143 -19.98 1.19 -12.95
CA ILE A 143 -21.35 1.52 -12.56
C ILE A 143 -21.84 2.75 -13.31
N SER A 144 -23.13 2.77 -13.68
CA SER A 144 -23.76 3.89 -14.40
C SER A 144 -23.86 5.12 -13.49
N GLU A 145 -23.25 6.22 -13.91
CA GLU A 145 -23.32 7.49 -13.17
C GLU A 145 -24.76 8.02 -13.07
N GLU A 146 -25.58 7.83 -14.11
CA GLU A 146 -26.96 8.31 -14.16
C GLU A 146 -27.83 7.56 -13.15
N ASN A 147 -27.76 6.21 -13.15
CA ASN A 147 -28.49 5.37 -12.22
C ASN A 147 -28.06 5.67 -10.78
N LEU A 148 -26.75 5.67 -10.52
CA LEU A 148 -26.21 5.94 -9.19
C LEU A 148 -26.63 7.33 -8.68
N SER A 149 -26.67 8.34 -9.54
CA SER A 149 -27.13 9.68 -9.15
C SER A 149 -28.59 9.68 -8.70
N ALA A 150 -29.45 8.95 -9.42
CA ALA A 150 -30.85 8.78 -9.05
C ALA A 150 -31.00 8.00 -7.73
N GLU A 151 -30.29 6.89 -7.58
CA GLU A 151 -30.30 6.07 -6.36
C GLU A 151 -29.83 6.86 -5.13
N LEU A 152 -28.71 7.58 -5.23
CA LEU A 152 -28.19 8.43 -4.16
C LEU A 152 -29.20 9.49 -3.74
N TYR A 153 -29.87 10.12 -4.69
CA TYR A 153 -30.92 11.11 -4.40
C TYR A 153 -32.08 10.48 -3.63
N GLN A 154 -32.59 9.33 -4.08
CA GLN A 154 -33.71 8.66 -3.41
C GLN A 154 -33.33 8.14 -2.02
N VAL A 155 -32.12 7.60 -1.85
CA VAL A 155 -31.64 7.11 -0.55
C VAL A 155 -31.46 8.25 0.44
N ARG A 156 -30.90 9.39 0.03
CA ARG A 156 -30.83 10.57 0.90
C ARG A 156 -32.21 10.99 1.40
N ARG A 157 -33.23 10.96 0.53
CA ARG A 157 -34.63 11.25 0.93
C ARG A 157 -35.21 10.18 1.85
N LEU A 158 -34.91 8.90 1.61
CA LEU A 158 -35.32 7.80 2.47
C LEU A 158 -34.75 7.98 3.89
N LEU A 159 -33.46 8.35 3.97
CA LEU A 159 -32.77 8.61 5.24
C LEU A 159 -33.35 9.81 5.98
N GLN A 160 -33.59 10.93 5.29
CA GLN A 160 -34.25 12.10 5.89
C GLN A 160 -35.61 11.75 6.50
N ARG A 161 -36.45 11.00 5.79
CA ARG A 161 -37.75 10.55 6.31
C ARG A 161 -37.62 9.62 7.53
N LYS A 162 -36.56 8.81 7.58
CA LYS A 162 -36.29 7.92 8.72
C LYS A 162 -35.80 8.72 9.92
N GLU A 163 -34.99 9.73 9.70
CA GLU A 163 -34.53 10.66 10.73
C GLU A 163 -35.71 11.46 11.33
N GLU A 164 -36.64 11.94 10.50
CA GLU A 164 -37.90 12.56 10.95
C GLU A 164 -38.76 11.60 11.81
N GLN A 165 -38.62 10.28 11.60
CA GLN A 165 -39.27 9.24 12.40
C GLN A 165 -38.43 8.81 13.62
N GLY A 166 -37.37 9.56 13.96
CA GLY A 166 -36.48 9.29 15.09
C GLY A 166 -35.46 8.17 14.88
N HIS A 167 -35.25 7.71 13.64
CA HIS A 167 -34.29 6.65 13.31
C HIS A 167 -33.05 7.24 12.63
N THR A 168 -31.99 7.46 13.40
CA THR A 168 -30.67 7.89 12.87
C THR A 168 -29.78 6.68 12.65
N ILE A 169 -29.16 6.59 11.47
CA ILE A 169 -28.22 5.52 11.15
C ILE A 169 -26.82 5.95 11.57
N THR A 170 -26.20 5.18 12.47
CA THR A 170 -24.89 5.52 13.04
C THR A 170 -23.78 4.58 12.59
N SER A 171 -24.13 3.44 11.98
CA SER A 171 -23.18 2.41 11.56
C SER A 171 -23.38 1.97 10.12
N THR A 172 -22.28 1.63 9.44
CA THR A 172 -22.31 1.03 8.10
C THR A 172 -23.14 -0.27 8.07
N LYS A 173 -23.10 -1.07 9.14
CA LYS A 173 -23.89 -2.32 9.26
C LYS A 173 -25.40 -2.03 9.36
N GLU A 174 -25.78 -0.98 10.07
CA GLU A 174 -27.17 -0.51 10.14
C GLU A 174 -27.63 0.00 8.78
N PHE A 175 -26.77 0.76 8.08
CA PHE A 175 -27.06 1.25 6.75
C PHE A 175 -27.28 0.10 5.75
N LEU A 176 -26.39 -0.90 5.75
CA LEU A 176 -26.52 -2.09 4.89
C LEU A 176 -27.80 -2.88 5.21
N SER A 177 -28.14 -3.01 6.50
CA SER A 177 -29.36 -3.68 6.95
C SER A 177 -30.62 -2.94 6.50
N LEU A 178 -30.64 -1.61 6.54
CA LEU A 178 -31.73 -0.79 6.04
C LEU A 178 -31.90 -0.92 4.52
N MET A 179 -30.80 -1.01 3.78
CA MET A 179 -30.80 -1.08 2.32
C MET A 179 -31.16 -2.47 1.79
N ARG A 180 -30.96 -3.53 2.59
CA ARG A 180 -31.20 -4.94 2.19
C ARG A 180 -32.59 -5.22 1.60
N PRO A 181 -33.71 -4.71 2.15
CA PRO A 181 -35.04 -4.90 1.57
C PRO A 181 -35.23 -4.19 0.23
N TYR A 182 -34.40 -3.19 -0.09
CA TYR A 182 -34.50 -2.36 -1.28
C TYR A 182 -33.40 -2.63 -2.30
N ARG A 183 -32.68 -3.76 -2.17
CA ARG A 183 -31.54 -4.12 -3.04
C ARG A 183 -31.87 -4.05 -4.53
N ASP A 184 -33.10 -4.39 -4.92
CA ASP A 184 -33.53 -4.47 -6.32
C ASP A 184 -33.92 -3.07 -6.86
N ALA A 185 -34.15 -2.09 -5.98
CA ALA A 185 -34.41 -0.70 -6.32
C ALA A 185 -33.15 0.17 -6.31
N PHE A 186 -32.12 -0.22 -5.57
CA PHE A 186 -30.85 0.49 -5.43
C PHE A 186 -29.67 -0.41 -5.79
N ILE A 187 -29.71 -1.00 -6.99
CA ILE A 187 -28.80 -2.06 -7.40
C ILE A 187 -27.35 -1.55 -7.41
N ASP A 188 -27.12 -0.34 -7.90
CA ASP A 188 -25.78 0.19 -8.12
C ASP A 188 -25.13 0.66 -6.81
N LEU A 189 -25.88 1.34 -5.95
CA LEU A 189 -25.44 1.70 -4.61
C LEU A 189 -25.22 0.44 -3.74
N TYR A 190 -26.12 -0.54 -3.82
CA TYR A 190 -26.01 -1.77 -3.03
C TYR A 190 -24.78 -2.59 -3.43
N LYS A 191 -24.44 -2.64 -4.73
CA LYS A 191 -23.16 -3.22 -5.19
C LYS A 191 -21.96 -2.51 -4.58
N LEU A 192 -21.93 -1.17 -4.59
CA LEU A 192 -20.84 -0.41 -4.00
C LEU A 192 -20.70 -0.67 -2.50
N MET A 193 -21.81 -0.72 -1.77
CA MET A 193 -21.81 -1.04 -0.34
C MET A 193 -21.27 -2.45 -0.06
N HIS A 194 -21.62 -3.44 -0.88
CA HIS A 194 -21.08 -4.81 -0.77
C HIS A 194 -19.57 -4.86 -1.04
N ILE A 195 -19.10 -4.14 -2.06
CA ILE A 195 -17.68 -4.01 -2.34
C ILE A 195 -16.96 -3.36 -1.15
N SER A 196 -17.53 -2.30 -0.57
CA SER A 196 -16.98 -1.64 0.61
C SER A 196 -16.92 -2.54 1.83
N ASP A 197 -17.93 -3.39 2.06
CA ASP A 197 -17.96 -4.35 3.16
C ASP A 197 -16.86 -5.41 2.98
N THR A 198 -16.75 -5.98 1.77
CA THR A 198 -15.72 -6.97 1.42
C THR A 198 -14.30 -6.39 1.49
N SER A 199 -14.13 -5.14 1.05
CA SER A 199 -12.84 -4.44 1.14
C SER A 199 -12.43 -4.17 2.58
N ARG A 200 -13.38 -4.03 3.50
CA ARG A 200 -13.13 -3.81 4.91
C ARG A 200 -12.68 -5.10 5.60
N ASP A 201 -13.30 -6.22 5.24
CA ASP A 201 -12.91 -7.54 5.75
C ASP A 201 -11.50 -7.96 5.29
N LEU A 202 -11.05 -7.52 4.10
CA LEU A 202 -9.70 -7.76 3.60
C LEU A 202 -8.61 -6.91 4.30
N SER A 203 -8.97 -5.79 4.90
CA SER A 203 -8.06 -4.96 5.71
C SER A 203 -7.92 -5.43 7.16
N GLU A 204 -8.75 -6.39 7.60
CA GLU A 204 -8.68 -7.02 8.93
C GLU A 204 -7.87 -8.34 8.97
N LEU A 205 -7.28 -8.74 7.83
CA LEU A 205 -6.37 -9.89 7.67
C LEU A 205 -4.92 -9.44 7.48
#